data_AF-A0A2T0UM69-F1
#
_entry.id   AF-A0A2T0UM69-F1
#
_cell.length_a   1.000
_cell.length_b   1.000
_cell.length_c   1.000
_cell.angle_alpha   90.00
_cell.angle_beta   90.00
_cell.angle_gamma   90.00
#
_symmetry.space_group_name_H-M   'P 1'
#
loop_
_entity.id
_entity.type
_entity.pdbx_description
1 polymer ?
#
loop_
_entity_poly.entity_id
_entity_poly.type
_entity_poly.pdbx_seq_one_letter_code
_entity_poly.pdbx_strand_id
1 'polypeptide(L)'
;MLLLLRRLARRLALLPWRALKAAGRGVRACFRALRAPAGRLGVQVALTVLAVAGALAAGWFVVPGAGPAWSFGTEPSPEEEEAPLVLTPEDAPAAGLPAETDDLEESSTGAPTDGTTTQAGATDLDSWAQSLAHLGIPERVLVAYGRAELVSAVENPGCNLSWTTLAGIGATETNHGTTGGNRVQADGTTLTPIRGAEYDEMGPMQFLPSTWENWKADGDKDGLYNPDDIDDAVTAAADYLCHGDRNLATPDGWQAAVHSYNPRDDYVQKVFDRADQYGRTSTA
;
A
#
# COMPACT_ATOMS: atom_id res chain seq x y z
N MET A 1 -29.69 -29.38 -85.72
CA MET A 1 -30.16 -29.62 -84.34
C MET A 1 -29.75 -30.99 -83.78
N LEU A 2 -29.93 -32.11 -84.50
CA LEU A 2 -29.55 -33.46 -84.03
C LEU A 2 -28.03 -33.69 -83.80
N LEU A 3 -27.15 -32.98 -84.51
CA LEU A 3 -25.69 -33.07 -84.31
C LEU A 3 -25.21 -32.30 -83.06
N LEU A 4 -25.93 -31.27 -82.63
CA LEU A 4 -25.65 -30.51 -81.40
C LEU A 4 -26.03 -31.32 -80.15
N LEU A 5 -27.16 -32.02 -80.18
CA LEU A 5 -27.60 -32.91 -79.09
C LEU A 5 -26.66 -34.11 -78.89
N ARG A 6 -26.15 -34.72 -79.99
CA ARG A 6 -25.17 -35.81 -79.89
C ARG A 6 -23.80 -35.37 -79.37
N ARG A 7 -23.40 -34.10 -79.61
CA ARG A 7 -22.16 -33.53 -79.07
C ARG A 7 -22.26 -33.17 -77.58
N LEU A 8 -23.46 -32.80 -77.09
CA LEU A 8 -23.70 -32.52 -75.67
C LEU A 8 -23.73 -33.79 -74.80
N ALA A 9 -24.38 -34.87 -75.28
CA ALA A 9 -24.45 -36.14 -74.54
C ALA A 9 -23.08 -36.80 -74.34
N ARG A 10 -22.15 -36.66 -75.30
CA ARG A 10 -20.76 -37.17 -75.16
C ARG A 10 -19.89 -36.34 -74.20
N ARG A 11 -20.25 -35.08 -73.93
CA ARG A 11 -19.53 -34.21 -72.97
C ARG A 11 -19.94 -34.45 -71.52
N LEU A 12 -21.16 -34.93 -71.27
CA LEU A 12 -21.63 -35.27 -69.91
C LEU A 12 -21.15 -36.65 -69.42
N ALA A 13 -20.83 -37.58 -70.34
CA ALA A 13 -20.34 -38.92 -70.00
C ALA A 13 -18.84 -38.99 -69.61
N LEU A 14 -18.11 -37.87 -69.68
CA LEU A 14 -16.68 -37.78 -69.34
C LEU A 14 -16.39 -37.02 -68.05
N LEU A 15 -17.42 -36.66 -67.28
CA LEU A 15 -17.24 -36.12 -65.93
C LEU A 15 -16.73 -37.24 -65.01
N PRO A 16 -15.49 -37.12 -64.47
CA PRO A 16 -14.91 -38.17 -63.65
C PRO A 16 -15.66 -38.21 -62.31
N TRP A 17 -16.64 -39.11 -62.19
CA TRP A 17 -17.39 -39.39 -60.97
C TRP A 17 -16.51 -39.68 -59.74
N ARG A 18 -15.22 -40.00 -59.97
CA ARG A 18 -14.19 -40.13 -58.94
C ARG A 18 -13.83 -38.80 -58.25
N ALA A 19 -13.91 -37.66 -58.95
CA ALA A 19 -13.62 -36.34 -58.39
C ALA A 19 -14.72 -35.87 -57.41
N LEU A 20 -15.99 -36.16 -57.70
CA LEU A 20 -17.12 -35.87 -56.80
C LEU A 20 -17.06 -36.68 -55.49
N LYS A 21 -16.55 -37.91 -55.51
CA LYS A 21 -16.36 -38.73 -54.28
C LYS A 21 -15.14 -38.31 -53.44
N ALA A 22 -14.16 -37.61 -54.01
CA ALA A 22 -13.01 -37.09 -53.27
C ALA A 22 -13.38 -35.84 -52.44
N ALA A 23 -14.19 -34.93 -53.00
CA ALA A 23 -14.67 -33.75 -52.29
C ALA A 23 -15.51 -34.09 -51.04
N GLY A 24 -16.33 -35.15 -51.12
CA GLY A 24 -17.18 -35.58 -49.99
C GLY A 24 -16.44 -36.23 -48.80
N ARG A 25 -15.15 -36.58 -48.95
CA ARG A 25 -14.32 -37.11 -47.85
C ARG A 25 -13.60 -36.00 -47.07
N GLY A 26 -13.17 -34.93 -47.75
CA GLY A 26 -12.52 -33.77 -47.11
C GLY A 26 -13.46 -33.01 -46.18
N VAL A 27 -14.72 -32.81 -46.59
CA VAL A 27 -15.74 -32.11 -45.77
C VAL A 27 -16.07 -32.88 -44.49
N ARG A 28 -16.11 -34.22 -44.54
CA ARG A 28 -16.37 -35.07 -43.37
C ARG A 28 -15.19 -35.13 -42.39
N ALA A 29 -13.95 -35.01 -42.87
CA ALA A 29 -12.76 -34.89 -42.03
C ALA A 29 -12.72 -33.53 -41.30
N CYS A 30 -13.06 -32.44 -41.99
CA CYS A 30 -13.12 -31.10 -41.40
C CYS A 30 -14.20 -31.01 -40.31
N PHE A 31 -15.38 -31.60 -40.53
CA PHE A 31 -16.46 -31.65 -39.52
C PHE A 31 -16.13 -32.51 -38.28
N ARG A 32 -15.27 -33.54 -38.40
CA ARG A 32 -14.82 -34.32 -37.25
C ARG A 32 -13.79 -33.55 -36.41
N ALA A 33 -12.89 -32.80 -37.04
CA ALA A 33 -11.93 -31.95 -36.34
C ALA A 33 -12.60 -30.83 -35.51
N LEU A 34 -13.69 -30.26 -36.02
CA LEU A 34 -14.49 -29.22 -35.33
C LEU A 34 -15.31 -29.75 -34.13
N ARG A 35 -15.48 -31.07 -33.99
CA ARG A 35 -16.20 -31.69 -32.86
C ARG A 35 -15.29 -32.19 -31.74
N ALA A 36 -13.97 -32.15 -31.89
CA ALA A 36 -13.03 -32.50 -30.83
C ALA A 36 -12.93 -31.36 -29.79
N PRO A 37 -12.74 -31.66 -28.48
CA PRO A 37 -12.70 -30.64 -27.42
C PRO A 37 -11.59 -29.60 -27.63
N ALA A 38 -10.47 -29.98 -28.23
CA ALA A 38 -9.38 -29.06 -28.59
C ALA A 38 -9.74 -28.07 -29.72
N GLY A 39 -10.64 -28.44 -30.63
CA GLY A 39 -11.07 -27.57 -31.73
C GLY A 39 -12.02 -26.45 -31.28
N ARG A 40 -12.77 -26.66 -30.20
CA ARG A 40 -13.66 -25.64 -29.61
C ARG A 40 -12.89 -24.51 -28.95
N LEU A 41 -11.78 -24.82 -28.27
CA LEU A 41 -10.88 -23.80 -27.70
C LEU A 41 -10.29 -22.90 -28.80
N GLY A 42 -9.84 -23.48 -29.92
CA GLY A 42 -9.26 -22.69 -31.01
C GLY A 42 -10.23 -21.69 -31.64
N VAL A 43 -11.50 -22.07 -31.81
CA VAL A 43 -12.55 -21.18 -32.34
C VAL A 43 -12.95 -20.10 -31.32
N GLN A 44 -13.05 -20.45 -30.03
CA GLN A 44 -13.33 -19.47 -28.97
C GLN A 44 -12.20 -18.44 -28.82
N VAL A 45 -10.94 -18.87 -28.84
CA VAL A 45 -9.78 -17.96 -28.77
C VAL A 45 -9.74 -17.02 -29.98
N ALA A 46 -10.02 -17.52 -31.19
CA ALA A 46 -10.05 -16.67 -32.38
C ALA A 46 -11.18 -15.60 -32.32
N LEU A 47 -12.35 -15.96 -31.79
CA LEU A 47 -13.47 -15.03 -31.62
C LEU A 47 -13.20 -13.99 -30.53
N THR A 48 -12.57 -14.36 -29.42
CA THR A 48 -12.23 -13.39 -28.35
C THR A 48 -11.14 -12.41 -28.79
N VAL A 49 -10.11 -12.87 -29.51
CA VAL A 49 -9.06 -11.98 -30.06
C VAL A 49 -9.66 -10.96 -31.04
N LEU A 50 -10.59 -11.37 -31.91
CA LEU A 50 -11.27 -10.45 -32.83
C LEU A 50 -12.14 -9.41 -32.09
N ALA A 51 -12.82 -9.80 -31.00
CA ALA A 51 -13.63 -8.87 -30.21
C ALA A 51 -12.77 -7.80 -29.49
N VAL A 52 -11.61 -8.18 -28.93
CA VAL A 52 -10.69 -7.24 -28.27
C VAL A 52 -10.06 -6.27 -29.29
N ALA A 53 -9.67 -6.75 -30.47
CA ALA A 53 -9.14 -5.88 -31.53
C ALA A 53 -10.18 -4.85 -32.04
N GLY A 54 -11.46 -5.22 -32.09
CA GLY A 54 -12.54 -4.29 -32.45
C GLY A 54 -12.75 -3.18 -31.43
N ALA A 55 -12.61 -3.45 -30.13
CA ALA A 55 -12.78 -2.47 -29.07
C ALA A 55 -11.67 -1.39 -29.08
N LEU A 56 -10.43 -1.76 -29.42
CA LEU A 56 -9.30 -0.81 -29.51
C LEU A 56 -9.43 0.12 -30.73
N ALA A 57 -10.08 -0.29 -31.81
CA ALA A 57 -10.33 0.56 -32.98
C ALA A 57 -11.49 1.56 -32.77
N ALA A 58 -12.47 1.23 -31.93
CA ALA A 58 -13.64 2.10 -31.69
C ALA A 58 -13.36 3.25 -30.71
N GLY A 59 -12.38 3.09 -29.80
CA GLY A 59 -12.01 4.13 -28.82
C GLY A 59 -11.50 5.43 -29.44
N TRP A 60 -10.95 5.38 -30.66
CA TRP A 60 -10.42 6.55 -31.35
C TRP A 60 -11.50 7.52 -31.86
N PHE A 61 -12.74 7.04 -32.06
CA PHE A 61 -13.81 7.85 -32.66
C PHE A 61 -14.72 8.56 -31.65
N VAL A 62 -14.67 8.21 -30.37
CA VAL A 62 -15.61 8.74 -29.36
C VAL A 62 -15.05 9.95 -28.59
N VAL A 63 -13.72 10.15 -28.56
CA VAL A 63 -13.08 11.30 -27.89
C VAL A 63 -12.04 11.96 -28.80
N PRO A 64 -12.39 12.97 -29.61
CA PRO A 64 -11.39 13.75 -30.34
C PRO A 64 -10.68 14.68 -29.35
N GLY A 65 -9.43 14.37 -28.97
CA GLY A 65 -8.60 15.27 -28.15
C GLY A 65 -7.55 14.63 -27.25
N ALA A 66 -7.61 13.32 -27.00
CA ALA A 66 -6.55 12.61 -26.28
C ALA A 66 -5.41 12.23 -27.22
N GLY A 67 -4.68 13.23 -27.72
CA GLY A 67 -3.36 13.00 -28.28
C GLY A 67 -2.40 12.56 -27.16
N PRO A 68 -1.37 11.75 -27.46
CA PRO A 68 -0.37 11.40 -26.46
C PRO A 68 0.40 12.67 -26.08
N ALA A 69 0.28 13.09 -24.82
CA ALA A 69 1.01 14.22 -24.26
C ALA A 69 2.50 13.87 -24.08
N TRP A 70 3.24 13.86 -25.18
CA TRP A 70 4.69 13.96 -25.19
C TRP A 70 5.04 15.25 -25.93
N SER A 71 4.73 16.39 -25.33
CA SER A 71 5.42 17.62 -25.70
C SER A 71 6.74 17.62 -24.93
N PHE A 72 7.84 17.45 -25.65
CA PHE A 72 9.17 17.75 -25.14
C PHE A 72 9.23 19.27 -24.91
N GLY A 73 8.85 19.69 -23.71
CA GLY A 73 9.17 21.02 -23.21
C GLY A 73 10.69 21.10 -23.05
N THR A 74 11.30 22.09 -23.67
CA THR A 74 12.68 22.48 -23.44
C THR A 74 12.87 22.76 -21.95
N GLU A 75 13.67 21.92 -21.28
CA GLU A 75 14.11 22.14 -19.90
C GLU A 75 14.87 23.48 -19.81
N PRO A 76 14.45 24.44 -18.96
CA PRO A 76 15.29 25.57 -18.61
C PRO A 76 16.47 25.08 -17.74
N SER A 77 17.66 25.59 -18.06
CA SER A 77 18.90 25.37 -17.30
C SER A 77 18.68 25.72 -15.82
N PRO A 78 19.10 24.88 -14.85
CA PRO A 78 19.06 25.29 -13.46
C PRO A 78 20.10 26.40 -13.27
N GLU A 79 19.64 27.56 -12.82
CA GLU A 79 20.48 28.59 -12.23
C GLU A 79 21.01 28.06 -10.89
N GLU A 80 22.26 28.39 -10.55
CA GLU A 80 22.92 27.97 -9.31
C GLU A 80 22.17 28.53 -8.10
N GLU A 81 21.36 27.70 -7.44
CA GLU A 81 20.71 28.01 -6.18
C GLU A 81 21.56 27.45 -5.02
N GLU A 82 21.92 28.34 -4.08
CA GLU A 82 22.83 28.05 -2.95
C GLU A 82 22.35 26.86 -2.13
N ALA A 83 23.26 25.92 -1.85
CA ALA A 83 22.99 24.72 -1.06
C ALA A 83 22.53 25.07 0.36
N PRO A 84 21.50 24.41 0.92
CA PRO A 84 21.11 24.61 2.30
C PRO A 84 22.13 23.97 3.26
N LEU A 85 22.37 24.65 4.38
CA LEU A 85 23.28 24.26 5.44
C LEU A 85 22.99 22.84 5.94
N VAL A 86 23.97 21.94 5.74
CA VAL A 86 24.04 20.65 6.41
C VAL A 86 24.27 20.91 7.89
N LEU A 87 23.30 20.60 8.74
CA LEU A 87 23.50 20.59 10.19
C LEU A 87 24.50 19.47 10.53
N THR A 88 25.68 19.85 11.01
CA THR A 88 26.67 18.90 11.52
C THR A 88 26.29 18.46 12.94
N PRO A 89 26.72 17.27 13.40
CA PRO A 89 26.31 16.68 14.68
C PRO A 89 26.74 17.42 15.97
N GLU A 90 27.22 18.65 15.87
CA GLU A 90 27.88 19.39 16.96
C GLU A 90 26.97 20.41 17.68
N ASP A 91 25.75 20.64 17.19
CA ASP A 91 24.79 21.58 17.79
C ASP A 91 23.69 20.93 18.67
N ALA A 92 23.79 19.64 19.00
CA ALA A 92 22.88 19.01 19.96
C ALA A 92 23.23 19.45 21.40
N PRO A 93 22.32 20.10 22.16
CA PRO A 93 22.60 20.44 23.55
C PRO A 93 22.67 19.16 24.40
N ALA A 94 23.85 18.89 24.95
CA ALA A 94 24.04 17.87 25.97
C ALA A 94 23.33 18.29 27.27
N ALA A 95 22.14 17.75 27.51
CA ALA A 95 21.46 17.88 28.78
C ALA A 95 22.02 16.83 29.77
N GLY A 96 22.85 17.31 30.69
CA GLY A 96 23.41 16.52 31.78
C GLY A 96 22.36 16.13 32.83
N LEU A 97 22.42 14.88 33.27
CA LEU A 97 21.80 14.39 34.50
C LEU A 97 22.57 14.93 35.72
N PRO A 98 21.88 15.16 36.85
CA PRO A 98 22.46 14.85 38.14
C PRO A 98 21.66 13.74 38.83
N ALA A 99 22.42 12.79 39.39
CA ALA A 99 21.97 11.84 40.37
C ALA A 99 21.79 12.53 41.73
N GLU A 100 20.73 12.18 42.45
CA GLU A 100 20.73 12.26 43.91
C GLU A 100 19.86 11.13 44.47
N THR A 101 20.50 10.28 45.26
CA THR A 101 19.92 9.28 46.13
C THR A 101 19.65 9.93 47.49
N ASP A 102 18.49 9.70 48.08
CA ASP A 102 18.37 9.59 49.53
C ASP A 102 17.08 8.84 49.92
N ASP A 103 17.17 8.25 51.10
CA ASP A 103 16.53 7.02 51.54
C ASP A 103 15.04 7.06 51.94
N LEU A 104 14.53 5.83 52.08
CA LEU A 104 13.20 5.37 52.46
C LEU A 104 12.75 5.81 53.87
N GLU A 105 11.47 6.18 54.00
CA GLU A 105 10.71 5.88 55.22
C GLU A 105 9.23 5.55 54.91
N GLU A 106 8.79 4.45 55.51
CA GLU A 106 7.55 3.71 55.25
C GLU A 106 6.38 4.24 56.10
N SER A 107 5.21 4.48 55.50
CA SER A 107 3.94 4.34 56.21
C SER A 107 2.72 4.24 55.28
N SER A 108 2.18 3.02 55.27
CA SER A 108 0.76 2.72 55.47
C SER A 108 -0.25 2.94 54.33
N THR A 109 -0.76 1.78 53.89
CA THR A 109 -2.19 1.46 53.62
C THR A 109 -2.75 1.75 52.22
N GLY A 110 -2.95 0.66 51.49
CA GLY A 110 -3.97 0.53 50.45
C GLY A 110 -3.42 -0.06 49.18
N ALA A 111 -3.50 -1.39 49.04
CA ALA A 111 -3.30 -2.03 47.74
C ALA A 111 -4.48 -1.68 46.80
N PRO A 112 -4.24 -1.17 45.58
CA PRO A 112 -5.12 -1.43 44.47
C PRO A 112 -4.63 -2.70 43.76
N THR A 113 -5.54 -3.62 43.50
CA THR A 113 -5.32 -4.73 42.58
C THR A 113 -5.21 -4.18 41.16
N ASP A 114 -4.00 -3.80 40.75
CA ASP A 114 -3.70 -3.40 39.36
C ASP A 114 -3.50 -4.64 38.48
N GLY A 115 -4.62 -5.15 37.99
CA GLY A 115 -4.66 -6.14 36.92
C GLY A 115 -5.87 -6.02 36.00
N THR A 116 -6.84 -5.17 36.35
CA THR A 116 -8.10 -5.05 35.63
C THR A 116 -8.08 -3.93 34.57
N THR A 117 -7.28 -2.88 34.75
CA THR A 117 -7.29 -1.69 33.87
C THR A 117 -6.64 -1.96 32.51
N THR A 118 -5.49 -2.65 32.45
CA THR A 118 -4.77 -2.90 31.19
C THR A 118 -5.53 -3.85 30.25
N GLN A 119 -6.18 -4.87 30.79
CA GLN A 119 -6.96 -5.85 30.00
C GLN A 119 -8.26 -5.26 29.45
N ALA A 120 -8.94 -4.40 30.23
CA ALA A 120 -10.16 -3.73 29.78
C ALA A 120 -9.86 -2.73 28.64
N GLY A 121 -8.78 -1.96 28.72
CA GLY A 121 -8.36 -1.05 27.65
C GLY A 121 -7.89 -1.79 26.38
N ALA A 122 -7.19 -2.93 26.53
CA ALA A 122 -6.81 -3.76 25.39
C ALA A 122 -8.03 -4.34 24.65
N THR A 123 -9.03 -4.84 25.40
CA THR A 123 -10.27 -5.38 24.84
C THR A 123 -11.09 -4.31 24.09
N ASP A 124 -11.05 -3.06 24.56
CA ASP A 124 -11.72 -1.94 23.90
C ASP A 124 -11.07 -1.63 22.54
N LEU A 125 -9.74 -1.54 22.49
CA LEU A 125 -8.98 -1.33 21.24
C LEU A 125 -9.17 -2.47 20.23
N ASP A 126 -9.22 -3.73 20.69
CA ASP A 126 -9.48 -4.87 19.80
C ASP A 126 -10.85 -4.77 19.14
N SER A 127 -11.88 -4.40 19.90
CA SER A 127 -13.24 -4.25 19.40
C SER A 127 -13.38 -3.06 18.44
N TRP A 128 -12.69 -1.95 18.74
CA TRP A 128 -12.58 -0.79 17.87
C TRP A 128 -11.88 -1.15 16.55
N ALA A 129 -10.74 -1.83 16.61
CA ALA A 129 -10.00 -2.26 15.43
C ALA A 129 -10.84 -3.19 14.52
N GLN A 130 -11.58 -4.14 15.11
CA GLN A 130 -12.50 -5.02 14.37
C GLN A 130 -13.60 -4.22 13.64
N SER A 131 -14.14 -3.17 14.27
CA SER A 131 -15.15 -2.31 13.62
C SER A 131 -14.62 -1.59 12.38
N LEU A 132 -13.30 -1.35 12.34
CA LEU A 132 -12.59 -0.69 11.26
C LEU A 132 -11.96 -1.66 10.24
N ALA A 133 -12.18 -2.97 10.36
CA ALA A 133 -11.61 -3.97 9.44
C ALA A 133 -11.95 -3.72 7.96
N HIS A 134 -13.06 -3.02 7.69
CA HIS A 134 -13.49 -2.62 6.35
C HIS A 134 -12.53 -1.63 5.65
N LEU A 135 -11.64 -0.97 6.39
CA LEU A 135 -10.63 -0.04 5.85
C LEU A 135 -9.48 -0.75 5.13
N GLY A 136 -9.38 -2.08 5.27
CA GLY A 136 -8.29 -2.87 4.68
C GLY A 136 -6.95 -2.73 5.42
N ILE A 137 -6.92 -2.05 6.58
CA ILE A 137 -5.78 -2.06 7.50
C ILE A 137 -5.87 -3.34 8.35
N PRO A 138 -4.77 -4.10 8.53
CA PRO A 138 -4.79 -5.24 9.42
C PRO A 138 -5.21 -4.83 10.85
N GLU A 139 -6.12 -5.58 11.48
CA GLU A 139 -6.66 -5.26 12.81
C GLU A 139 -5.55 -5.06 13.86
N ARG A 140 -4.52 -5.93 13.83
CA ARG A 140 -3.35 -5.83 14.71
C ARG A 140 -2.61 -4.49 14.58
N VAL A 141 -2.59 -3.92 13.38
CA VAL A 141 -1.93 -2.63 13.08
C VAL A 141 -2.84 -1.46 13.45
N LEU A 142 -4.16 -1.60 13.30
CA LEU A 142 -5.11 -0.63 13.84
C LEU A 142 -4.94 -0.49 15.36
N VAL A 143 -4.87 -1.60 16.10
CA VAL A 143 -4.61 -1.58 17.55
C VAL A 143 -3.35 -0.77 17.90
N ALA A 144 -2.26 -0.94 17.13
CA ALA A 144 -1.02 -0.17 17.31
C ALA A 144 -1.25 1.35 17.13
N TYR A 145 -1.93 1.76 16.05
CA TYR A 145 -2.24 3.17 15.81
C TYR A 145 -3.14 3.77 16.89
N GLY A 146 -4.20 3.06 17.30
CA GLY A 146 -5.11 3.53 18.33
C GLY A 146 -4.43 3.63 19.70
N ARG A 147 -3.59 2.65 20.06
CA ARG A 147 -2.80 2.70 21.29
C ARG A 147 -1.85 3.90 21.30
N ALA A 148 -1.11 4.11 20.22
CA ALA A 148 -0.16 5.22 20.13
C ALA A 148 -0.85 6.59 20.21
N GLU A 149 -2.04 6.76 19.61
CA GLU A 149 -2.85 7.97 19.81
C GLU A 149 -3.24 8.16 21.28
N LEU A 150 -3.76 7.12 21.93
CA LEU A 150 -4.18 7.21 23.34
C LEU A 150 -3.01 7.53 24.28
N VAL A 151 -1.85 6.91 24.06
CA VAL A 151 -0.63 7.18 24.82
C VAL A 151 -0.15 8.61 24.57
N SER A 152 -0.06 9.02 23.29
CA SER A 152 0.34 10.37 22.90
C SER A 152 -0.60 11.45 23.46
N ALA A 153 -1.90 11.19 23.56
CA ALA A 153 -2.86 12.12 24.16
C ALA A 153 -2.60 12.38 25.66
N VAL A 154 -2.01 11.41 26.36
CA VAL A 154 -1.64 11.53 27.78
C VAL A 154 -0.26 12.16 27.94
N GLU A 155 0.72 11.70 27.17
CA GLU A 155 2.12 12.11 27.30
C GLU A 155 2.41 13.45 26.62
N ASN A 156 1.70 13.74 25.51
CA ASN A 156 1.86 14.92 24.67
C ASN A 156 0.49 15.58 24.39
N PRO A 157 -0.25 16.08 25.40
CA PRO A 157 -1.63 16.56 25.23
C PRO A 157 -1.77 17.77 24.28
N GLY A 158 -0.70 18.53 24.08
CA GLY A 158 -0.66 19.64 23.11
C GLY A 158 -0.50 19.19 21.64
N CYS A 159 -0.05 17.95 21.42
CA CYS A 159 0.26 17.42 20.10
C CYS A 159 -0.98 17.21 19.24
N ASN A 160 -2.09 16.75 19.82
CA ASN A 160 -3.32 16.41 19.09
C ASN A 160 -3.07 15.47 17.88
N LEU A 161 -2.19 14.48 18.06
CA LEU A 161 -1.96 13.42 17.08
C LEU A 161 -3.23 12.56 16.93
N SER A 162 -3.54 12.15 15.70
CA SER A 162 -4.65 11.24 15.38
C SER A 162 -4.11 9.94 14.78
N TRP A 163 -4.74 8.80 15.08
CA TRP A 163 -4.41 7.48 14.51
C TRP A 163 -4.41 7.51 12.98
N THR A 164 -5.24 8.36 12.36
CA THR A 164 -5.30 8.48 10.89
C THR A 164 -4.02 9.04 10.30
N THR A 165 -3.29 9.90 11.02
CA THR A 165 -1.99 10.42 10.58
C THR A 165 -0.94 9.31 10.59
N LEU A 166 -0.88 8.53 11.68
CA LEU A 166 0.00 7.37 11.78
C LEU A 166 -0.32 6.32 10.71
N ALA A 167 -1.61 6.06 10.48
CA ALA A 167 -2.07 5.17 9.41
C ALA A 167 -1.70 5.69 8.01
N GLY A 168 -1.81 7.00 7.77
CA GLY A 168 -1.39 7.64 6.52
C GLY A 168 0.10 7.46 6.25
N ILE A 169 0.95 7.60 7.27
CA ILE A 169 2.40 7.33 7.18
C ILE A 169 2.64 5.84 6.93
N GLY A 170 2.11 4.94 7.78
CA GLY A 170 2.34 3.50 7.62
C GLY A 170 1.84 2.93 6.28
N ALA A 171 0.75 3.47 5.73
CA ALA A 171 0.28 3.15 4.38
C ALA A 171 1.28 3.61 3.30
N THR A 172 1.88 4.79 3.50
CA THR A 172 2.85 5.39 2.56
C THR A 172 4.18 4.65 2.58
N GLU A 173 4.65 4.27 3.76
CA GLU A 173 5.94 3.62 3.95
C GLU A 173 5.92 2.16 3.48
N THR A 174 4.99 1.36 3.99
CA THR A 174 5.06 -0.11 3.81
C THR A 174 3.71 -0.76 3.58
N ASN A 175 2.68 0.02 3.26
CA ASN A 175 1.29 -0.45 3.21
C ASN A 175 0.90 -1.17 4.52
N HIS A 176 1.15 -0.52 5.66
CA HIS A 176 0.88 -1.04 7.01
C HIS A 176 1.65 -2.34 7.34
N GLY A 177 2.92 -2.42 6.92
CA GLY A 177 3.77 -3.60 7.14
C GLY A 177 3.45 -4.79 6.22
N THR A 178 2.69 -4.58 5.14
CA THR A 178 2.26 -5.67 4.23
C THR A 178 2.95 -5.67 2.86
N THR A 179 3.85 -4.73 2.62
CA THR A 179 4.62 -4.65 1.36
C THR A 179 5.38 -5.94 1.07
N GLY A 180 5.53 -6.28 -0.21
CA GLY A 180 6.29 -7.47 -0.62
C GLY A 180 5.67 -8.82 -0.21
N GLY A 181 4.38 -8.86 0.16
CA GLY A 181 3.72 -10.08 0.66
C GLY A 181 3.97 -10.35 2.15
N ASN A 182 4.50 -9.35 2.87
CA ASN A 182 4.68 -9.38 4.30
C ASN A 182 3.32 -9.30 5.03
N ARG A 183 3.32 -9.57 6.33
CA ARG A 183 2.19 -9.39 7.23
C ARG A 183 2.68 -9.10 8.64
N VAL A 184 1.90 -8.35 9.39
CA VAL A 184 2.10 -8.19 10.83
C VAL A 184 1.51 -9.39 11.56
N GLN A 185 2.30 -10.00 12.43
CA GLN A 185 1.94 -11.18 13.22
C GLN A 185 1.18 -10.79 14.49
N ALA A 186 0.63 -11.78 15.20
CA ALA A 186 -0.16 -11.51 16.40
C ALA A 186 0.65 -10.81 17.51
N ASP A 187 1.95 -11.10 17.62
CA ASP A 187 2.84 -10.44 18.57
C ASP A 187 3.11 -8.97 18.22
N GLY A 188 2.96 -8.55 16.95
CA GLY A 188 3.26 -7.18 16.50
C GLY A 188 4.41 -7.13 15.51
N THR A 189 5.23 -8.18 15.47
CA THR A 189 6.35 -8.25 14.57
C THR A 189 5.91 -8.47 13.12
N THR A 190 6.61 -7.86 12.19
CA THR A 190 6.49 -8.21 10.76
C THR A 190 7.03 -9.61 10.50
N LEU A 191 6.40 -10.37 9.60
CA LEU A 191 6.78 -11.76 9.27
C LEU A 191 8.26 -11.87 8.84
N THR A 192 8.72 -10.88 8.09
CA THR A 192 10.13 -10.70 7.75
C THR A 192 10.50 -9.24 8.00
N PRO A 193 11.72 -8.95 8.49
CA PRO A 193 12.17 -7.56 8.64
C PRO A 193 11.99 -6.78 7.34
N ILE A 194 11.42 -5.58 7.44
CA ILE A 194 11.28 -4.68 6.29
C ILE A 194 12.52 -3.78 6.28
N ARG A 195 13.28 -3.83 5.18
CA ARG A 195 14.53 -3.07 5.02
C ARG A 195 14.47 -2.25 3.73
N GLY A 196 14.70 -0.95 3.84
CA GLY A 196 14.86 -0.06 2.70
C GLY A 196 16.21 -0.29 2.01
N ALA A 197 16.24 -0.07 0.70
CA ALA A 197 17.40 -0.38 -0.13
C ALA A 197 18.39 0.80 -0.26
N GLU A 198 17.96 2.01 0.09
CA GLU A 198 18.74 3.23 -0.13
C GLU A 198 19.47 3.65 1.15
N TYR A 199 18.78 3.65 2.29
CA TYR A 199 19.33 4.15 3.55
C TYR A 199 19.18 3.16 4.73
N ASP A 200 19.00 1.87 4.43
CA ASP A 200 18.78 0.80 5.41
C ASP A 200 17.61 1.11 6.37
N GLU A 201 16.55 1.74 5.86
CA GLU A 201 15.34 2.07 6.61
C GLU A 201 14.73 0.81 7.22
N MET A 202 14.25 0.88 8.45
CA MET A 202 13.85 -0.29 9.22
C MET A 202 12.36 -0.28 9.54
N GLY A 203 11.76 -1.46 9.42
CA GLY A 203 10.44 -1.74 9.98
C GLY A 203 9.27 -1.20 9.18
N PRO A 204 8.04 -1.38 9.69
CA PRO A 204 6.82 -0.95 9.02
C PRO A 204 6.70 0.58 8.90
N MET A 205 7.42 1.35 9.72
CA MET A 205 7.45 2.81 9.68
C MET A 205 8.70 3.40 9.01
N GLN A 206 9.58 2.54 8.45
CA GLN A 206 10.77 2.92 7.67
C GLN A 206 11.67 3.96 8.36
N PHE A 207 12.02 3.71 9.62
CA PHE A 207 12.97 4.57 10.32
C PHE A 207 14.39 4.43 9.76
N LEU A 208 15.06 5.55 9.53
CA LEU A 208 16.51 5.56 9.37
C LEU A 208 17.18 5.03 10.65
N PRO A 209 18.30 4.29 10.57
CA PRO A 209 18.99 3.78 11.75
C PRO A 209 19.33 4.84 12.80
N SER A 210 19.77 6.02 12.38
CA SER A 210 20.05 7.14 13.29
C SER A 210 18.80 7.73 13.94
N THR A 211 17.68 7.81 13.21
CA THR A 211 16.41 8.26 13.77
C THR A 211 15.91 7.24 14.79
N TRP A 212 15.97 5.94 14.48
CA TRP A 212 15.59 4.89 15.41
C TRP A 212 16.36 4.98 16.74
N GLU A 213 17.67 5.19 16.70
CA GLU A 213 18.45 5.31 17.94
C GLU A 213 18.04 6.47 18.85
N ASN A 214 17.48 7.54 18.28
CA ASN A 214 17.03 8.72 19.04
C ASN A 214 15.55 8.63 19.47
N TRP A 215 14.73 7.85 18.77
CA TRP A 215 13.27 7.87 18.91
C TRP A 215 12.65 6.50 19.22
N LYS A 216 13.43 5.43 19.36
CA LYS A 216 12.91 4.09 19.67
C LYS A 216 12.06 4.10 20.94
N ALA A 217 10.95 3.38 20.88
CA ALA A 217 10.00 3.22 21.96
C ALA A 217 9.66 1.73 22.14
N ASP A 218 9.23 1.38 23.34
CA ASP A 218 8.69 0.06 23.71
C ASP A 218 7.16 0.24 23.85
N GLY A 219 6.46 0.08 22.74
CA GLY A 219 5.06 0.47 22.55
C GLY A 219 4.05 -0.53 23.11
N ASP A 220 4.44 -1.80 23.24
CA ASP A 220 3.64 -2.85 23.87
C ASP A 220 4.14 -3.26 25.27
N LYS A 221 5.27 -2.69 25.70
CA LYS A 221 5.86 -2.84 27.04
C LYS A 221 6.39 -4.26 27.28
N ASP A 222 6.89 -4.91 26.24
CA ASP A 222 7.51 -6.23 26.33
C ASP A 222 8.98 -6.19 26.79
N GLY A 223 9.56 -4.98 26.91
CA GLY A 223 10.93 -4.74 27.35
C GLY A 223 11.96 -4.75 26.23
N LEU A 224 11.54 -4.84 24.97
CA LEU A 224 12.37 -4.75 23.79
C LEU A 224 12.11 -3.44 23.05
N TYR A 225 13.11 -3.00 22.30
CA TYR A 225 12.98 -1.90 21.35
C TYR A 225 13.24 -2.48 19.96
N ASN A 226 12.17 -2.83 19.26
CA ASN A 226 12.25 -3.54 17.99
C ASN A 226 11.62 -2.72 16.84
N PRO A 227 12.42 -2.21 15.88
CA PRO A 227 11.85 -1.46 14.77
C PRO A 227 10.95 -2.31 13.87
N ASP A 228 11.08 -3.64 13.90
CA ASP A 228 10.22 -4.56 13.14
C ASP A 228 8.91 -4.92 13.85
N ASP A 229 8.72 -4.45 15.09
CA ASP A 229 7.44 -4.50 15.80
C ASP A 229 6.60 -3.26 15.48
N ILE A 230 5.34 -3.46 15.12
CA ILE A 230 4.43 -2.36 14.79
C ILE A 230 4.12 -1.47 15.99
N ASP A 231 4.02 -2.01 17.21
CA ASP A 231 3.66 -1.21 18.38
C ASP A 231 4.80 -0.25 18.73
N ASP A 232 6.03 -0.74 18.70
CA ASP A 232 7.24 0.04 18.92
C ASP A 232 7.46 1.08 17.82
N ALA A 233 7.38 0.65 16.55
CA ALA A 233 7.60 1.52 15.41
C ALA A 233 6.55 2.65 15.35
N VAL A 234 5.29 2.36 15.64
CA VAL A 234 4.23 3.37 15.63
C VAL A 234 4.36 4.32 16.83
N THR A 235 4.73 3.82 18.01
CA THR A 235 4.96 4.67 19.19
C THR A 235 6.16 5.61 18.96
N ALA A 236 7.27 5.09 18.41
CA ALA A 236 8.41 5.90 18.00
C ALA A 236 8.02 6.99 16.98
N ALA A 237 7.13 6.66 16.04
CA ALA A 237 6.63 7.64 15.07
C ALA A 237 5.74 8.70 15.72
N ALA A 238 4.91 8.32 16.69
CA ALA A 238 4.10 9.26 17.46
C ALA A 238 4.98 10.25 18.22
N ASP A 239 6.00 9.77 18.92
CA ASP A 239 6.95 10.60 19.68
C ASP A 239 7.72 11.54 18.76
N TYR A 240 8.19 11.03 17.62
CA TYR A 240 8.85 11.82 16.60
C TYR A 240 7.94 12.95 16.06
N LEU A 241 6.68 12.65 15.72
CA LEU A 241 5.77 13.67 15.18
C LEU A 241 5.43 14.73 16.22
N CYS A 242 5.28 14.33 17.48
CA CYS A 242 4.88 15.19 18.60
C CYS A 242 6.02 16.01 19.21
N HIS A 243 7.26 15.84 18.76
CA HIS A 243 8.37 16.56 19.35
C HIS A 243 8.27 18.09 19.19
N GLY A 244 8.76 18.84 20.18
CA GLY A 244 8.96 20.30 20.06
C GLY A 244 7.67 21.12 20.04
N ASP A 245 6.73 20.86 20.97
CA ASP A 245 5.49 21.62 21.20
C ASP A 245 4.59 21.78 19.95
N ARG A 246 4.70 20.88 18.98
CA ARG A 246 3.88 20.89 17.76
C ARG A 246 2.40 20.64 18.10
N ASN A 247 1.51 21.17 17.26
CA ASN A 247 0.08 20.90 17.34
C ASN A 247 -0.45 20.43 15.97
N LEU A 248 -0.66 19.13 15.84
CA LEU A 248 -1.12 18.44 14.63
C LEU A 248 -2.63 18.62 14.36
N ALA A 249 -3.39 19.25 15.25
CA ALA A 249 -4.74 19.70 14.93
C ALA A 249 -4.76 20.95 14.03
N THR A 250 -3.62 21.64 13.89
CA THR A 250 -3.49 22.79 12.99
C THR A 250 -2.90 22.36 11.64
N PRO A 251 -3.32 22.95 10.51
CA PRO A 251 -2.75 22.63 9.21
C PRO A 251 -1.22 22.81 9.16
N ASP A 252 -0.72 23.94 9.67
CA ASP A 252 0.72 24.24 9.66
C ASP A 252 1.52 23.27 10.55
N GLY A 253 1.01 22.96 11.76
CA GLY A 253 1.67 22.04 12.67
C GLY A 253 1.68 20.61 12.15
N TRP A 254 0.59 20.17 11.53
CA TRP A 254 0.51 18.86 10.88
C TRP A 254 1.48 18.76 9.69
N GLN A 255 1.46 19.76 8.80
CA GLN A 255 2.33 19.78 7.63
C GLN A 255 3.81 19.80 8.05
N ALA A 256 4.18 20.62 9.03
CA ALA A 256 5.56 20.69 9.52
C ALA A 256 6.03 19.37 10.15
N ALA A 257 5.15 18.66 10.87
CA ALA A 257 5.47 17.36 11.46
C ALA A 257 5.71 16.28 10.39
N VAL A 258 4.80 16.17 9.42
CA VAL A 258 4.93 15.16 8.34
C VAL A 258 6.09 15.49 7.40
N HIS A 259 6.32 16.78 7.10
CA HIS A 259 7.46 17.22 6.31
C HIS A 259 8.80 16.95 7.04
N SER A 260 8.85 16.99 8.37
CA SER A 260 10.09 16.60 9.08
C SER A 260 10.34 15.09 8.97
N TYR A 261 9.29 14.28 8.88
CA TYR A 261 9.39 12.83 8.64
C TYR A 261 9.99 12.54 7.26
N ASN A 262 9.50 13.21 6.22
CA ASN A 262 10.05 13.15 4.86
C ASN A 262 9.84 14.51 4.16
N PRO A 263 10.92 15.20 3.73
CA PRO A 263 10.86 16.59 3.26
C PRO A 263 10.34 16.74 1.82
N ARG A 264 9.68 15.72 1.27
CA ARG A 264 9.12 15.80 -0.08
C ARG A 264 7.64 16.17 -0.04
N ASP A 265 7.26 17.21 -0.77
CA ASP A 265 5.87 17.66 -0.85
C ASP A 265 4.91 16.58 -1.36
N ASP A 266 5.36 15.75 -2.32
CA ASP A 266 4.54 14.67 -2.86
C ASP A 266 4.31 13.55 -1.82
N TYR A 267 5.24 13.36 -0.89
CA TYR A 267 5.06 12.48 0.25
C TYR A 267 4.03 13.05 1.24
N VAL A 268 4.17 14.32 1.62
CA VAL A 268 3.25 14.99 2.55
C VAL A 268 1.82 14.93 2.03
N GLN A 269 1.61 15.20 0.74
CA GLN A 269 0.29 15.11 0.11
C GLN A 269 -0.26 13.66 0.13
N LYS A 270 0.58 12.66 -0.16
CA LYS A 270 0.16 11.24 -0.11
C LYS A 270 -0.28 10.84 1.29
N VAL A 271 0.44 11.27 2.33
CA VAL A 271 0.06 11.00 3.73
C VAL A 271 -1.25 11.69 4.06
N PHE A 272 -1.43 12.94 3.64
CA PHE A 272 -2.68 13.68 3.85
C PHE A 272 -3.87 12.96 3.21
N ASP A 273 -3.76 12.60 1.93
CA ASP A 273 -4.83 11.94 1.18
C ASP A 273 -5.27 10.63 1.84
N ARG A 274 -4.30 9.84 2.32
CA ARG A 274 -4.55 8.59 3.05
C ARG A 274 -5.19 8.85 4.41
N ALA A 275 -4.66 9.77 5.20
CA ALA A 275 -5.19 10.10 6.52
C ALA A 275 -6.64 10.63 6.42
N ASP A 276 -6.92 11.52 5.46
CA ASP A 276 -8.26 12.03 5.18
C ASP A 276 -9.20 10.92 4.71
N GLN A 277 -8.74 10.01 3.84
CA GLN A 277 -9.52 8.86 3.40
C GLN A 277 -9.91 7.96 4.59
N TYR A 278 -8.97 7.63 5.47
CA TYR A 278 -9.26 6.83 6.66
C TYR A 278 -10.22 7.55 7.60
N GLY A 279 -10.01 8.84 7.84
CA GLY A 279 -10.90 9.68 8.65
C GLY A 279 -12.34 9.65 8.14
N ARG A 280 -12.55 9.95 6.86
CA ARG A 280 -13.90 9.94 6.25
C ARG A 280 -14.57 8.57 6.25
N THR A 281 -13.79 7.51 5.98
CA THR A 281 -14.34 6.16 5.81
C THR A 281 -14.63 5.49 7.16
N SER A 282 -13.84 5.77 8.19
CA SER A 282 -14.03 5.21 9.54
C SER A 282 -15.36 5.60 10.20
N THR A 283 -15.98 6.69 9.74
CA THR A 283 -17.26 7.21 10.25
C THR A 283 -18.47 6.88 9.36
N ALA A 284 -18.26 6.23 8.22
CA ALA A 284 -19.28 5.97 7.21
C ALA A 284 -20.05 4.66 7.47
#